data_AF-A0A077WE46-F1
#
_entry.id   AF-A0A077WE46-F1
#
_cell.length_a   1.000
_cell.length_b   1.000
_cell.length_c   1.000
_cell.angle_alpha   90.00
_cell.angle_beta   90.00
_cell.angle_gamma   90.00
#
_symmetry.space_group_name_H-M   'P 1'
#
loop_
_entity.id
_entity.type
_entity.pdbx_description
1 polymer ?
#
loop_
_entity_poly.entity_id
_entity_poly.type
_entity_poly.pdbx_seq_one_letter_code
_entity_poly.pdbx_strand_id
1 'polypeptide(L)'
;MPSGTNKKHQLEDILSDKVSIMETDDVSEDTASVDDHDAQPGFCVECKDQPAIVHCDNCNEPFCEVCFGMIHRTGKRAKHTTRPYTAVSNATNGNNDAMDQDEEMVGQPKDAPMTTMTSAAGSKTKEIDIGQIMENRAKYIPLRLHLEERKFLRLLEAALNVTEYTDHIDNESHTSKAKRVVSQIKELCAVLTGLVLACDYGRGQELFADRSFEENEEFFQRIFEIGRRHKIMNPEKMRSAYGKLMYMLSDSMIPEVQEMLGFSCVAPIKTVYSFLKERRGLGVLHEDIVLIATREIIPEGKSRMQIQSEIRRKEKAIEQLSRKYQSKFLSADEIRHCLYSIGDNNAYLRENRDPCEKMLAYLEEFFHPTEAECEEFSLSIAAGAQGHRLSHDHETQYTYVNQTLKLWREILNEMFMLWTLADQDMLSAGNPYRLSQTGQGLHRIQPCPAVSREMHRTLFKAQKKAGKWIGSSVIHLGDKNVPNALMFIDKYNQVSRILSPICLTLDRIEELTNHDGGKKFLQQKFGGVAQCKKTILADFFRGAFDGSGADNFYDAGSCIDGRLTSAWNWCSQIERKSYFPVFLLTGFVGFDGGGWS
;
A
#
# COMPACT_ATOMS: atom_id res chain seq x y z
N MET A 1 -56.23 18.57 39.64
CA MET A 1 -55.13 19.17 38.88
C MET A 1 -54.19 18.03 38.49
N PRO A 2 -53.82 17.94 37.20
CA PRO A 2 -53.80 16.72 36.37
C PRO A 2 -52.51 15.88 36.59
N SER A 3 -52.36 14.57 36.36
CA SER A 3 -52.87 13.51 35.45
C SER A 3 -51.62 12.87 34.80
N GLY A 4 -51.52 11.55 34.79
CA GLY A 4 -50.31 10.83 34.38
C GLY A 4 -50.09 10.68 32.88
N THR A 5 -48.98 10.04 32.52
CA THR A 5 -48.90 9.01 31.47
C THR A 5 -47.49 8.41 31.39
N ASN A 6 -47.47 7.07 31.45
CA ASN A 6 -46.39 6.21 30.97
C ASN A 6 -45.98 6.60 29.55
N LYS A 7 -44.68 6.73 29.28
CA LYS A 7 -44.12 6.56 27.93
C LYS A 7 -42.97 5.55 27.96
N LYS A 8 -43.27 4.40 27.38
CA LYS A 8 -42.35 3.40 26.84
C LYS A 8 -41.32 4.13 25.97
N HIS A 9 -40.02 3.94 26.20
CA HIS A 9 -39.03 4.21 25.16
C HIS A 9 -39.20 3.13 24.09
N GLN A 10 -39.78 3.51 22.96
CA GLN A 10 -39.92 2.66 21.78
C GLN A 10 -38.55 2.45 21.14
N LEU A 11 -38.33 1.23 20.66
CA LEU A 11 -37.14 0.74 19.94
C LEU A 11 -36.87 1.46 18.59
N GLU A 12 -37.58 2.54 18.29
CA GLU A 12 -37.52 3.27 17.01
C GLU A 12 -36.53 4.44 17.04
N ASP A 13 -36.11 4.93 18.22
CA ASP A 13 -35.12 6.02 18.35
C ASP A 13 -33.65 5.53 18.24
N ILE A 14 -33.41 4.22 18.15
CA ILE A 14 -32.09 3.60 17.96
C ILE A 14 -31.80 3.32 16.46
N LEU A 15 -32.78 3.48 15.57
CA LEU A 15 -32.72 3.12 14.15
C LEU A 15 -32.75 4.32 13.18
N SER A 16 -32.24 5.50 13.57
CA SER A 16 -32.12 6.63 12.64
C SER A 16 -30.72 6.72 12.00
N ASP A 17 -30.67 6.34 10.72
CA ASP A 17 -29.57 6.33 9.75
C ASP A 17 -28.92 7.70 9.46
N LYS A 18 -28.38 8.40 10.47
CA LYS A 18 -27.58 9.63 10.24
C LYS A 18 -26.48 9.80 11.28
N VAL A 19 -25.40 9.03 11.18
CA VAL A 19 -24.12 9.38 11.81
C VAL A 19 -23.21 9.96 10.74
N SER A 20 -23.07 11.30 10.73
CA SER A 20 -21.98 11.96 10.03
C SER A 20 -20.68 11.66 10.78
N ILE A 21 -19.79 10.90 10.15
CA ILE A 21 -18.45 10.64 10.67
C ILE A 21 -17.61 11.91 10.42
N MET A 22 -17.77 12.92 11.27
CA MET A 22 -16.83 14.02 11.53
C MET A 22 -17.25 14.72 12.83
N GLU A 23 -17.07 14.05 13.96
CA GLU A 23 -16.84 14.71 15.25
C GLU A 23 -15.59 14.05 15.84
N THR A 24 -14.47 14.74 15.68
CA THR A 24 -13.20 14.43 16.33
C THR A 24 -13.24 15.05 17.72
N ASP A 25 -13.43 14.23 18.74
CA ASP A 25 -13.25 14.66 20.13
C ASP A 25 -11.75 14.80 20.44
N ASP A 26 -11.37 16.04 20.80
CA ASP A 26 -10.21 16.52 21.55
C ASP A 26 -8.91 15.71 21.48
N VAL A 27 -8.07 16.08 20.50
CA VAL A 27 -6.61 15.97 20.62
C VAL A 27 -6.05 17.38 20.74
N SER A 28 -5.48 17.66 21.92
CA SER A 28 -4.86 18.91 22.36
C SER A 28 -4.06 19.64 21.26
N GLU A 29 -4.30 20.94 21.18
CA GLU A 29 -3.66 21.95 20.33
C GLU A 29 -2.13 21.86 20.36
N ASP A 30 -1.55 21.43 19.24
CA ASP A 30 -0.22 21.82 18.76
C ASP A 30 -0.22 21.63 17.23
N THR A 31 -1.03 22.44 16.54
CA THR A 31 -1.04 22.55 15.09
C THR A 31 0.18 23.33 14.62
N ALA A 32 1.26 22.62 14.29
CA ALA A 32 2.27 23.17 13.38
C ALA A 32 1.68 23.16 11.96
N SER A 33 1.37 24.34 11.44
CA SER A 33 0.95 24.56 10.05
C SER A 33 2.01 24.02 9.09
N VAL A 34 1.60 23.19 8.13
CA VAL A 34 2.40 22.89 6.94
C VAL A 34 2.45 24.19 6.13
N ASP A 35 3.65 24.64 5.73
CA ASP A 35 3.81 25.86 4.92
C ASP A 35 3.01 25.73 3.62
N ASP A 36 1.96 26.54 3.51
CA ASP A 36 1.11 26.63 2.32
C ASP A 36 1.70 27.67 1.38
N HIS A 37 2.65 27.26 0.54
CA HIS A 37 3.06 28.10 -0.58
C HIS A 37 1.93 28.15 -1.62
N ASP A 38 1.51 29.36 -2.01
CA ASP A 38 0.46 29.60 -3.01
C ASP A 38 0.71 28.83 -4.32
N ALA A 39 -0.34 28.25 -4.90
CA ALA A 39 -0.26 27.60 -6.22
C ALA A 39 0.11 28.62 -7.31
N GLN A 40 0.91 28.19 -8.30
CA GLN A 40 1.24 29.08 -9.43
C GLN A 40 -0.04 29.52 -10.17
N PRO A 41 -0.10 30.78 -10.66
CA PRO A 41 -1.26 31.29 -11.38
C PRO A 41 -1.65 30.38 -12.56
N GLY A 42 -2.92 29.97 -12.61
CA GLY A 42 -3.43 29.05 -13.63
C GLY A 42 -3.50 27.58 -13.20
N PHE A 43 -2.90 27.21 -12.07
CA PHE A 43 -2.97 25.86 -11.51
C PHE A 43 -3.96 25.76 -10.36
N CYS A 44 -4.41 24.54 -10.09
CA CYS A 44 -5.31 24.21 -8.99
C CYS A 44 -4.67 24.52 -7.63
N VAL A 45 -5.39 25.23 -6.77
CA VAL A 45 -4.90 25.60 -5.43
C VAL A 45 -4.57 24.37 -4.56
N GLU A 46 -5.34 23.30 -4.71
CA GLU A 46 -5.20 22.08 -3.89
C GLU A 46 -4.08 21.16 -4.35
N CYS A 47 -4.10 20.77 -5.63
CA CYS A 47 -3.12 19.81 -6.12
C CYS A 47 -1.86 20.45 -6.68
N LYS A 48 -1.86 21.76 -6.98
CA LYS A 48 -0.72 22.52 -7.52
C LYS A 48 -0.14 22.01 -8.86
N ASP A 49 -0.67 20.92 -9.43
CA ASP A 49 -0.11 20.23 -10.61
C ASP A 49 -1.02 20.24 -11.85
N GLN A 50 -2.33 20.40 -11.64
CA GLN A 50 -3.32 20.40 -12.73
C GLN A 50 -3.78 21.83 -13.03
N PRO A 51 -4.07 22.16 -14.31
CA PRO A 51 -4.65 23.46 -14.64
C PRO A 51 -5.98 23.63 -13.92
N ALA A 52 -6.19 24.80 -13.33
CA ALA A 52 -7.47 25.14 -12.76
C ALA A 52 -8.48 25.38 -13.90
N ILE A 53 -9.63 24.71 -13.83
CA ILE A 53 -10.70 24.86 -14.80
C ILE A 53 -12.04 25.21 -14.15
N VAL A 54 -12.15 25.02 -12.84
CA VAL A 54 -13.34 25.36 -12.04
C VAL A 54 -12.94 26.38 -10.98
N HIS A 55 -13.71 27.45 -10.83
CA HIS A 55 -13.61 28.36 -9.69
C HIS A 55 -14.83 28.18 -8.79
N CYS A 56 -14.60 27.95 -7.50
CA CYS A 56 -15.67 27.87 -6.51
C CYS A 56 -15.92 29.25 -5.93
N ASP A 57 -17.10 29.82 -6.15
CA ASP A 57 -17.40 31.19 -5.70
C ASP A 57 -17.48 31.30 -4.17
N ASN A 58 -17.88 30.22 -3.49
CA ASN A 58 -17.98 30.18 -2.03
C ASN A 58 -16.63 30.00 -1.31
N CYS A 59 -15.68 29.29 -1.92
CA CYS A 59 -14.31 29.18 -1.42
C CYS A 59 -13.42 30.32 -1.93
N ASN A 60 -13.86 31.02 -2.99
CA ASN A 60 -13.10 32.03 -3.72
C ASN A 60 -11.74 31.52 -4.22
N GLU A 61 -11.71 30.26 -4.66
CA GLU A 61 -10.48 29.51 -4.95
C GLU A 61 -10.59 28.76 -6.30
N PRO A 62 -9.49 28.69 -7.08
CA PRO A 62 -9.43 27.95 -8.33
C PRO A 62 -9.04 26.48 -8.11
N PHE A 63 -9.82 25.55 -8.66
CA PHE A 63 -9.63 24.11 -8.57
C PHE A 63 -9.52 23.47 -9.97
N CYS A 64 -8.79 22.36 -10.05
CA CYS A 64 -9.01 21.40 -11.13
C CYS A 64 -10.32 20.65 -10.88
N GLU A 65 -10.90 20.09 -11.92
CA GLU A 65 -12.20 19.42 -11.84
C GLU A 65 -12.21 18.23 -10.87
N VAL A 66 -11.10 17.50 -10.75
CA VAL A 66 -10.94 16.36 -9.84
C VAL A 66 -10.96 16.79 -8.37
N CYS A 67 -10.13 17.77 -8.01
CA CYS A 67 -10.09 18.31 -6.65
C CYS A 67 -11.44 18.94 -6.27
N PHE A 68 -12.07 19.67 -7.20
CA PHE A 68 -13.40 20.22 -6.99
C PHE A 68 -14.42 19.11 -6.70
N GLY A 69 -14.52 18.11 -7.59
CA GLY A 69 -15.51 17.04 -7.50
C GLY A 69 -15.38 16.19 -6.23
N MET A 70 -14.19 16.07 -5.65
CA MET A 70 -13.97 15.34 -4.40
C MET A 70 -14.20 16.20 -3.15
N ILE A 71 -13.66 17.42 -3.10
CA ILE A 71 -13.81 18.32 -1.95
C ILE A 71 -15.25 18.80 -1.80
N HIS A 72 -15.96 18.94 -2.92
CA HIS A 72 -17.34 19.42 -2.99
C HIS A 72 -18.34 18.27 -3.19
N ARG A 73 -17.94 17.01 -2.97
CA ARG A 73 -18.85 15.85 -3.09
C ARG A 73 -19.84 15.74 -1.93
N THR A 74 -19.43 16.18 -0.73
CA THR A 74 -20.13 15.87 0.53
C THR A 74 -20.12 17.05 1.50
N GLY A 75 -21.04 17.05 2.46
CA GLY A 75 -21.11 18.05 3.53
C GLY A 75 -21.62 19.43 3.08
N LYS A 76 -21.25 20.48 3.81
CA LYS A 76 -21.67 21.88 3.51
C LYS A 76 -21.13 22.37 2.16
N ARG A 77 -19.96 21.87 1.75
CA ARG A 77 -19.29 22.22 0.50
C ARG A 77 -20.01 21.69 -0.76
N ALA A 78 -20.88 20.68 -0.61
CA ALA A 78 -21.67 20.16 -1.73
C ALA A 78 -22.70 21.15 -2.29
N LYS A 79 -22.98 22.25 -1.59
CA LYS A 79 -23.90 23.31 -2.05
C LYS A 79 -23.19 24.50 -2.68
N HIS A 80 -21.85 24.44 -2.81
CA HIS A 80 -21.11 25.56 -3.37
C HIS A 80 -21.37 25.72 -4.86
N THR A 81 -21.49 26.98 -5.31
CA THR A 81 -21.67 27.33 -6.72
C THR A 81 -20.33 27.53 -7.40
N THR A 82 -20.29 27.27 -8.70
CA THR A 82 -19.06 27.31 -9.50
C THR A 82 -19.24 28.06 -10.80
N ARG A 83 -18.11 28.55 -11.31
CA ARG A 83 -17.97 29.09 -12.65
C ARG A 83 -16.70 28.54 -13.33
N PRO A 84 -16.62 28.54 -14.67
CA PRO A 84 -15.40 28.19 -15.38
C PRO A 84 -14.26 29.15 -15.02
N TYR A 85 -13.06 28.61 -14.82
CA TYR A 85 -11.85 29.40 -14.55
C TYR A 85 -11.05 29.60 -15.84
N THR A 86 -10.75 30.85 -16.19
CA THR A 86 -9.85 31.21 -17.30
C THR A 86 -8.67 32.00 -16.74
N ALA A 87 -7.46 31.44 -16.81
CA ALA A 87 -6.24 32.15 -16.45
C ALA A 87 -6.01 33.31 -17.41
N VAL A 88 -5.93 34.55 -16.90
CA VAL A 88 -5.54 35.71 -17.71
C VAL A 88 -4.02 35.66 -17.87
N SER A 89 -3.55 35.25 -19.04
CA SER A 89 -2.14 35.34 -19.41
C SER A 89 -1.75 36.81 -19.58
N ASN A 90 -1.13 37.40 -18.57
CA ASN A 90 -0.47 38.71 -18.71
C ASN A 90 0.81 38.53 -19.52
N ALA A 91 0.68 38.56 -20.85
CA ALA A 91 1.77 38.93 -21.73
C ALA A 91 1.87 40.47 -21.73
N THR A 92 2.91 41.02 -21.12
CA THR A 92 3.31 42.42 -21.32
C THR A 92 4.75 42.49 -21.79
N ASN A 93 4.89 42.78 -23.09
CA ASN A 93 6.06 43.41 -23.69
C ASN A 93 6.25 44.82 -23.14
N GLY A 94 7.50 45.23 -22.85
CA GLY A 94 7.84 46.64 -22.61
C GLY A 94 9.24 46.90 -22.06
N ASN A 95 10.22 46.95 -22.97
CA ASN A 95 11.54 47.64 -22.97
C ASN A 95 12.11 48.33 -21.72
N ASN A 96 13.40 48.02 -21.50
CA ASN A 96 14.58 48.88 -21.20
C ASN A 96 14.38 50.24 -20.50
N ASP A 97 15.06 50.41 -19.37
CA ASP A 97 16.21 51.34 -19.28
C ASP A 97 17.14 50.97 -18.13
N ALA A 98 18.44 51.10 -18.41
CA ALA A 98 19.55 50.82 -17.52
C ALA A 98 19.96 52.09 -16.74
N MET A 99 20.45 51.93 -15.50
CA MET A 99 21.49 52.80 -14.95
C MET A 99 22.20 52.16 -13.74
N ASP A 100 23.49 51.95 -13.95
CA ASP A 100 24.56 51.60 -12.99
C ASP A 100 24.74 52.66 -11.90
N GLN A 101 25.19 52.23 -10.70
CA GLN A 101 26.45 52.69 -10.11
C GLN A 101 26.77 51.98 -8.76
N ASP A 102 28.02 51.52 -8.68
CA ASP A 102 28.76 50.94 -7.55
C ASP A 102 29.07 51.95 -6.41
N GLU A 103 29.31 51.45 -5.18
CA GLU A 103 30.62 51.51 -4.48
C GLU A 103 30.55 51.02 -3.00
N GLU A 104 31.41 50.03 -2.69
CA GLU A 104 32.31 49.79 -1.53
C GLU A 104 32.24 50.66 -0.24
N MET A 105 32.69 50.34 1.00
CA MET A 105 33.37 49.22 1.69
C MET A 105 33.50 49.57 3.22
N VAL A 106 33.86 48.56 4.05
CA VAL A 106 34.54 48.57 5.38
C VAL A 106 33.74 48.76 6.71
N GLY A 107 33.89 47.77 7.63
CA GLY A 107 34.09 48.05 9.07
C GLY A 107 33.49 47.09 10.12
N GLN A 108 34.20 46.00 10.47
CA GLN A 108 34.06 45.22 11.73
C GLN A 108 34.79 45.91 12.92
N PRO A 109 34.87 45.36 14.17
CA PRO A 109 33.92 44.65 15.05
C PRO A 109 33.94 45.23 16.51
N LYS A 110 33.21 44.63 17.47
CA LYS A 110 33.47 44.59 18.95
C LYS A 110 32.32 43.85 19.66
N ASP A 111 32.53 42.64 20.16
CA ASP A 111 33.03 42.25 21.50
C ASP A 111 31.91 41.87 22.48
N ALA A 112 31.95 40.60 22.88
CA ALA A 112 31.11 39.96 23.89
C ALA A 112 31.55 40.36 25.32
N PRO A 113 30.72 40.01 26.33
CA PRO A 113 31.30 39.27 27.44
C PRO A 113 30.55 37.97 27.75
N MET A 114 31.40 36.99 28.05
CA MET A 114 31.17 35.65 28.52
C MET A 114 30.71 35.66 29.98
N THR A 115 29.57 35.03 30.29
CA THR A 115 29.27 34.60 31.66
C THR A 115 28.80 33.14 31.65
N THR A 116 29.51 32.36 32.46
CA THR A 116 29.49 30.92 32.67
C THR A 116 28.17 30.35 33.19
N MET A 117 27.70 29.31 32.49
CA MET A 117 27.35 27.97 32.98
C MET A 117 26.84 27.84 34.42
N THR A 118 25.54 27.61 34.57
CA THR A 118 25.01 26.66 35.55
C THR A 118 23.99 25.75 34.88
N SER A 119 24.34 24.47 34.90
CA SER A 119 23.60 23.29 34.44
C SER A 119 22.27 23.10 35.15
N ALA A 120 21.19 22.89 34.39
CA ALA A 120 20.08 22.00 34.77
C ALA A 120 19.14 21.73 33.59
N ALA A 121 18.53 20.54 33.62
CA ALA A 121 17.44 20.02 32.79
C ALA A 121 17.84 19.46 31.40
N GLY A 122 18.20 18.17 31.42
CA GLY A 122 18.37 17.35 30.23
C GLY A 122 17.10 17.25 29.40
N SER A 123 17.25 17.50 28.10
CA SER A 123 16.29 17.10 27.09
C SER A 123 16.23 15.57 27.06
N LYS A 124 15.13 14.99 27.55
CA LYS A 124 14.85 13.56 27.38
C LYS A 124 14.62 13.31 25.89
N THR A 125 15.62 12.77 25.21
CA THR A 125 15.40 12.00 23.99
C THR A 125 14.36 10.92 24.31
N LYS A 126 13.24 10.90 23.60
CA LYS A 126 12.24 9.82 23.72
C LYS A 126 12.95 8.50 23.42
N GLU A 127 13.21 7.70 24.46
CA GLU A 127 13.71 6.33 24.29
C GLU A 127 12.71 5.57 23.41
N ILE A 128 13.22 4.96 22.34
CA ILE A 128 12.42 4.18 21.41
C ILE A 128 12.09 2.86 22.11
N ASP A 129 10.83 2.67 22.49
CA ASP A 129 10.35 1.43 23.09
C ASP A 129 10.23 0.34 22.00
N ILE A 130 11.30 -0.47 21.88
CA ILE A 130 11.38 -1.60 20.95
C ILE A 130 10.25 -2.60 21.23
N GLY A 131 9.93 -2.86 22.50
CA GLY A 131 8.89 -3.79 22.88
C GLY A 131 7.52 -3.37 22.36
N GLN A 132 7.18 -2.09 22.51
CA GLN A 132 5.93 -1.54 22.01
C GLN A 132 5.84 -1.58 20.48
N ILE A 133 6.94 -1.32 19.77
CA ILE A 133 7.01 -1.40 18.30
C ILE A 133 6.79 -2.85 17.85
N MET A 134 7.52 -3.79 18.44
CA MET A 134 7.44 -5.21 18.08
C MET A 134 6.06 -5.79 18.39
N GLU A 135 5.47 -5.43 19.52
CA GLU A 135 4.11 -5.83 19.87
C GLU A 135 3.07 -5.29 18.89
N ASN A 136 3.17 -4.00 18.51
CA ASN A 136 2.27 -3.40 17.53
C ASN A 136 2.39 -4.05 16.15
N ARG A 137 3.61 -4.36 15.70
CA ARG A 137 3.83 -5.11 14.45
C ARG A 137 3.25 -6.52 14.52
N ALA A 138 3.49 -7.24 15.62
CA ALA A 138 3.06 -8.62 15.79
C ALA A 138 1.54 -8.80 15.72
N LYS A 139 0.74 -7.74 15.96
CA LYS A 139 -0.73 -7.75 15.80
C LYS A 139 -1.16 -8.07 14.37
N TYR A 140 -0.33 -7.74 13.40
CA TYR A 140 -0.64 -7.88 11.97
C TYR A 140 0.27 -8.88 11.25
N ILE A 141 1.27 -9.46 11.91
CA ILE A 141 2.13 -10.50 11.33
C ILE A 141 1.41 -11.84 11.44
N PRO A 142 0.96 -12.45 10.33
CA PRO A 142 0.31 -13.75 10.39
C PRO A 142 1.31 -14.83 10.80
N LEU A 143 0.83 -15.86 11.48
CA LEU A 143 1.67 -17.01 11.79
C LEU A 143 2.03 -17.80 10.53
N ARG A 144 3.27 -18.25 10.43
CA ARG A 144 3.73 -19.16 9.39
C ARG A 144 2.88 -20.44 9.36
N LEU A 145 2.57 -20.94 8.17
CA LEU A 145 1.83 -22.20 8.02
C LEU A 145 2.67 -23.40 8.44
N HIS A 146 2.08 -24.29 9.23
CA HIS A 146 2.62 -25.63 9.48
C HIS A 146 2.52 -26.53 8.24
N LEU A 147 3.27 -27.64 8.24
CA LEU A 147 3.26 -28.58 7.13
C LEU A 147 1.85 -29.15 6.85
N GLU A 148 1.09 -29.43 7.91
CA GLU A 148 -0.30 -29.90 7.78
C GLU A 148 -1.20 -28.82 7.17
N GLU A 149 -1.07 -27.57 7.61
CA GLU A 149 -1.85 -26.44 7.06
C GLU A 149 -1.54 -26.21 5.57
N ARG A 150 -0.30 -26.45 5.13
CA ARG A 150 0.06 -26.41 3.71
C ARG A 150 -0.65 -27.49 2.88
N LYS A 151 -1.03 -28.63 3.47
CA LYS A 151 -1.84 -29.63 2.78
C LYS A 151 -3.26 -29.08 2.54
N PHE A 152 -3.88 -28.52 3.58
CA PHE A 152 -5.20 -27.89 3.47
C PHE A 152 -5.22 -26.71 2.50
N LEU A 153 -4.18 -25.88 2.49
CA LEU A 153 -4.03 -24.80 1.52
C LEU A 153 -4.10 -25.32 0.09
N ARG A 154 -3.38 -26.41 -0.24
CA ARG A 154 -3.40 -26.99 -1.59
C ARG A 154 -4.79 -27.50 -1.98
N LEU A 155 -5.51 -28.11 -1.03
CA LEU A 155 -6.89 -28.56 -1.26
C LEU A 155 -7.82 -27.38 -1.50
N LEU A 156 -7.67 -26.30 -0.73
CA LEU A 156 -8.44 -25.07 -0.91
C LEU A 156 -8.15 -24.42 -2.27
N GLU A 157 -6.89 -24.28 -2.64
CA GLU A 157 -6.51 -23.74 -3.96
C GLU A 157 -7.07 -24.59 -5.10
N ALA A 158 -6.96 -25.92 -5.00
CA ALA A 158 -7.54 -26.82 -5.99
C ALA A 158 -9.05 -26.64 -6.11
N ALA A 159 -9.77 -26.58 -4.99
CA ALA A 159 -11.21 -26.38 -4.97
C ALA A 159 -11.63 -25.01 -5.52
N LEU A 160 -10.93 -23.93 -5.18
CA LEU A 160 -11.23 -22.57 -5.69
C LEU A 160 -10.90 -22.39 -7.18
N ASN A 161 -9.92 -23.14 -7.69
CA ASN A 161 -9.55 -23.05 -9.10
C ASN A 161 -10.58 -23.69 -10.02
N VAL A 162 -11.30 -24.71 -9.54
CA VAL A 162 -12.36 -25.37 -10.32
C VAL A 162 -13.73 -24.71 -10.19
N THR A 163 -13.93 -23.79 -9.25
CA THR A 163 -15.22 -23.11 -9.07
C THR A 163 -15.35 -21.85 -9.93
N GLU A 164 -16.53 -21.66 -10.51
CA GLU A 164 -16.92 -20.45 -11.25
C GLU A 164 -17.82 -19.55 -10.39
N TYR A 165 -17.42 -19.35 -9.12
CA TYR A 165 -18.27 -18.76 -8.08
C TYR A 165 -18.86 -17.40 -8.48
N THR A 166 -18.02 -16.45 -8.91
CA THR A 166 -18.48 -15.10 -9.28
C THR A 166 -19.45 -15.11 -10.46
N ASP A 167 -19.23 -16.00 -11.42
CA ASP A 167 -20.05 -16.10 -12.62
C ASP A 167 -21.45 -16.66 -12.29
N HIS A 168 -21.55 -17.57 -11.32
CA HIS A 168 -22.84 -18.08 -10.87
C HIS A 168 -23.63 -17.11 -9.98
N ILE A 169 -22.94 -16.25 -9.22
CA ILE A 169 -23.57 -15.36 -8.23
C ILE A 169 -23.93 -13.99 -8.80
N ASP A 170 -23.04 -13.39 -9.59
CA ASP A 170 -23.20 -12.00 -10.02
C ASP A 170 -23.99 -11.85 -11.34
N ASN A 171 -24.26 -12.95 -12.05
CA ASN A 171 -25.18 -12.97 -13.20
C ASN A 171 -26.65 -12.87 -12.80
N GLU A 172 -27.48 -12.31 -13.69
CA GLU A 172 -28.94 -12.27 -13.53
C GLU A 172 -29.52 -13.70 -13.60
N SER A 173 -30.39 -14.04 -12.64
CA SER A 173 -30.99 -15.36 -12.52
C SER A 173 -32.39 -15.27 -11.95
N HIS A 174 -33.25 -16.22 -12.31
CA HIS A 174 -34.59 -16.38 -11.73
C HIS A 174 -34.57 -16.87 -10.27
N THR A 175 -33.43 -17.35 -9.76
CA THR A 175 -33.28 -17.80 -8.38
C THR A 175 -32.75 -16.67 -7.49
N SER A 176 -33.27 -16.57 -6.26
CA SER A 176 -32.79 -15.55 -5.30
C SER A 176 -31.28 -15.66 -5.09
N LYS A 177 -30.60 -14.51 -5.00
CA LYS A 177 -29.14 -14.45 -4.83
C LYS A 177 -28.69 -15.23 -3.59
N ALA A 178 -29.40 -15.08 -2.48
CA ALA A 178 -29.06 -15.74 -1.22
C ALA A 178 -29.10 -17.28 -1.37
N LYS A 179 -30.11 -17.85 -2.05
CA LYS A 179 -30.17 -19.30 -2.32
C LYS A 179 -29.02 -19.78 -3.21
N ARG A 180 -28.65 -18.99 -4.23
CA ARG A 180 -27.51 -19.31 -5.11
C ARG A 180 -26.20 -19.33 -4.32
N VAL A 181 -25.97 -18.33 -3.48
CA VAL A 181 -24.79 -18.25 -2.60
C VAL A 181 -24.70 -19.47 -1.69
N VAL A 182 -25.79 -19.81 -0.99
CA VAL A 182 -25.83 -20.98 -0.10
C VAL A 182 -25.51 -22.27 -0.86
N SER A 183 -26.10 -22.45 -2.05
CA SER A 183 -25.84 -23.63 -2.88
C SER A 183 -24.37 -23.73 -3.28
N GLN A 184 -23.76 -22.62 -3.72
CA GLN A 184 -22.36 -22.59 -4.14
C GLN A 184 -21.38 -22.82 -2.97
N ILE A 185 -21.67 -22.26 -1.79
CA ILE A 185 -20.86 -22.50 -0.58
C ILE A 185 -20.95 -23.97 -0.18
N LYS A 186 -22.15 -24.57 -0.16
CA LYS A 186 -22.34 -25.99 0.17
C LYS A 186 -21.64 -26.91 -0.84
N GLU A 187 -21.67 -26.55 -2.13
CA GLU A 187 -20.95 -27.28 -3.18
C GLU A 187 -19.43 -27.24 -2.95
N LEU A 188 -18.86 -26.05 -2.66
CA LEU A 188 -17.44 -25.95 -2.32
C LEU A 188 -17.07 -26.75 -1.08
N CYS A 189 -17.88 -26.68 -0.01
CA CYS A 189 -17.67 -27.48 1.20
C CYS A 189 -17.71 -28.99 0.92
N ALA A 190 -18.61 -29.45 0.04
CA ALA A 190 -18.67 -30.83 -0.40
C ALA A 190 -17.41 -31.24 -1.18
N VAL A 191 -16.93 -30.39 -2.10
CA VAL A 191 -15.67 -30.62 -2.84
C VAL A 191 -14.49 -30.72 -1.89
N LEU A 192 -14.36 -29.79 -0.93
CA LEU A 192 -13.29 -29.83 0.07
C LEU A 192 -13.32 -31.11 0.90
N THR A 193 -14.50 -31.53 1.35
CA THR A 193 -14.67 -32.75 2.15
C THR A 193 -14.32 -34.00 1.34
N GLY A 194 -14.73 -34.04 0.06
CA GLY A 194 -14.36 -35.13 -0.86
C GLY A 194 -12.85 -35.19 -1.14
N LEU A 195 -12.20 -34.04 -1.31
CA LEU A 195 -10.74 -33.96 -1.50
C LEU A 195 -9.98 -34.41 -0.24
N VAL A 196 -10.49 -34.08 0.95
CA VAL A 196 -9.91 -34.54 2.22
C VAL A 196 -10.06 -36.05 2.34
N LEU A 197 -11.24 -36.61 2.07
CA LEU A 197 -11.47 -38.06 2.08
C LEU A 197 -10.52 -38.81 1.12
N ALA A 198 -10.24 -38.24 -0.05
CA ALA A 198 -9.30 -38.83 -1.00
C ALA A 198 -7.84 -38.78 -0.52
N CYS A 199 -7.47 -37.79 0.29
CA CYS A 199 -6.09 -37.58 0.77
C CYS A 199 -5.82 -38.21 2.15
N ASP A 200 -6.83 -38.23 3.03
CA ASP A 200 -6.81 -38.75 4.38
C ASP A 200 -8.15 -39.43 4.67
N TYR A 201 -8.19 -40.74 4.46
CA TYR A 201 -9.43 -41.52 4.55
C TYR A 201 -10.05 -41.47 5.95
N GLY A 202 -9.23 -41.53 7.01
CA GLY A 202 -9.72 -41.52 8.39
C GLY A 202 -10.36 -40.19 8.72
N ARG A 203 -9.64 -39.09 8.45
CA ARG A 203 -10.18 -37.75 8.71
C ARG A 203 -11.39 -37.44 7.83
N GLY A 204 -11.39 -37.88 6.58
CA GLY A 204 -12.54 -37.71 5.69
C GLY A 204 -13.77 -38.47 6.16
N GLN A 205 -13.62 -39.69 6.69
CA GLN A 205 -14.75 -40.44 7.24
C GLN A 205 -15.38 -39.74 8.44
N GLU A 206 -14.58 -39.12 9.31
CA GLU A 206 -15.09 -38.30 10.42
C GLU A 206 -15.96 -37.15 9.89
N LEU A 207 -15.43 -36.38 8.93
CA LEU A 207 -16.17 -35.27 8.31
C LEU A 207 -17.45 -35.70 7.56
N PHE A 208 -17.49 -36.93 7.03
CA PHE A 208 -18.66 -37.49 6.35
C PHE A 208 -19.68 -38.14 7.30
N ALA A 209 -19.22 -38.61 8.47
CA ALA A 209 -20.09 -39.17 9.50
C ALA A 209 -20.99 -38.08 10.11
N ASP A 210 -20.41 -36.90 10.28
CA ASP A 210 -21.08 -35.65 10.61
C ASP A 210 -21.86 -35.19 9.37
N ARG A 211 -23.12 -35.63 9.27
CA ARG A 211 -23.96 -35.49 8.05
C ARG A 211 -24.37 -34.03 7.76
N SER A 212 -23.90 -33.08 8.55
CA SER A 212 -24.26 -31.67 8.52
C SER A 212 -22.99 -30.81 8.40
N PHE A 213 -23.07 -29.71 7.63
CA PHE A 213 -21.93 -28.80 7.47
C PHE A 213 -21.68 -27.99 8.76
N GLU A 214 -22.73 -27.81 9.57
CA GLU A 214 -22.70 -27.10 10.84
C GLU A 214 -21.82 -27.79 11.88
N GLU A 215 -21.85 -29.13 11.94
CA GLU A 215 -20.98 -29.93 12.82
C GLU A 215 -19.49 -29.79 12.45
N ASN A 216 -19.20 -29.40 11.20
CA ASN A 216 -17.87 -29.23 10.64
C ASN A 216 -17.42 -27.75 10.53
N GLU A 217 -18.10 -26.84 11.22
CA GLU A 217 -17.84 -25.38 11.15
C GLU A 217 -16.36 -25.04 11.38
N GLU A 218 -15.76 -25.53 12.48
CA GLU A 218 -14.36 -25.23 12.83
C GLU A 218 -13.37 -25.67 11.73
N PHE A 219 -13.69 -26.77 11.05
CA PHE A 219 -12.86 -27.29 9.96
C PHE A 219 -12.87 -26.35 8.75
N PHE A 220 -14.05 -25.91 8.30
CA PHE A 220 -14.16 -24.98 7.17
C PHE A 220 -13.56 -23.61 7.50
N GLN A 221 -13.85 -23.08 8.69
CA GLN A 221 -13.25 -21.83 9.18
C GLN A 221 -11.72 -21.90 9.17
N ARG A 222 -11.15 -23.01 9.64
CA ARG A 222 -9.69 -23.21 9.63
C ARG A 222 -9.13 -23.22 8.21
N ILE A 223 -9.76 -23.90 7.27
CA ILE A 223 -9.29 -23.94 5.87
C ILE A 223 -9.33 -22.53 5.25
N PHE A 224 -10.45 -21.82 5.39
CA PHE A 224 -10.60 -20.47 4.83
C PHE A 224 -9.67 -19.44 5.51
N GLU A 225 -9.44 -19.55 6.81
CA GLU A 225 -8.42 -18.77 7.52
C GLU A 225 -7.00 -19.04 6.99
N ILE A 226 -6.64 -20.30 6.76
CA ILE A 226 -5.32 -20.67 6.20
C ILE A 226 -5.11 -20.01 4.83
N GLY A 227 -6.11 -20.01 3.96
CA GLY A 227 -6.05 -19.34 2.65
C GLY A 227 -5.79 -17.84 2.78
N ARG A 228 -6.51 -17.17 3.68
CA ARG A 228 -6.32 -15.74 3.96
C ARG A 228 -4.96 -15.43 4.56
N ARG A 229 -4.55 -16.16 5.59
CA ARG A 229 -3.22 -16.04 6.19
C ARG A 229 -2.10 -16.28 5.18
N HIS A 230 -2.23 -17.28 4.32
CA HIS A 230 -1.25 -17.55 3.26
C HIS A 230 -1.10 -16.36 2.31
N LYS A 231 -2.22 -15.80 1.84
CA LYS A 231 -2.23 -14.68 0.91
C LYS A 231 -1.55 -13.43 1.48
N ILE A 232 -1.81 -13.09 2.75
CA ILE A 232 -1.15 -11.93 3.39
C ILE A 232 0.37 -12.10 3.40
N MET A 233 0.84 -13.30 3.73
CA MET A 233 2.28 -13.59 3.75
C MET A 233 2.90 -13.69 2.34
N ASN A 234 2.12 -13.99 1.30
CA ASN A 234 2.59 -14.23 -0.06
C ASN A 234 1.65 -13.56 -1.09
N PRO A 235 1.64 -12.22 -1.21
CA PRO A 235 0.68 -11.50 -2.04
C PRO A 235 0.71 -11.86 -3.53
N GLU A 236 1.80 -12.44 -4.03
CA GLU A 236 1.97 -12.89 -5.41
C GLU A 236 1.31 -14.25 -5.72
N LYS A 237 0.94 -15.03 -4.69
CA LYS A 237 0.26 -16.33 -4.82
C LYS A 237 -1.27 -16.18 -4.87
N MET A 238 -1.98 -17.27 -5.18
CA MET A 238 -3.44 -17.32 -5.27
C MET A 238 -4.07 -16.21 -6.14
N ARG A 239 -3.46 -15.86 -7.29
CA ARG A 239 -3.86 -14.71 -8.12
C ARG A 239 -5.36 -14.70 -8.47
N SER A 240 -5.89 -15.81 -8.99
CA SER A 240 -7.31 -15.96 -9.34
C SER A 240 -8.16 -16.51 -8.19
N ALA A 241 -7.61 -17.42 -7.38
CA ALA A 241 -8.34 -18.12 -6.32
C ALA A 241 -8.72 -17.21 -5.14
N TYR A 242 -7.87 -16.25 -4.77
CA TYR A 242 -8.08 -15.46 -3.57
C TYR A 242 -9.28 -14.51 -3.68
N GLY A 243 -9.49 -13.89 -4.84
CA GLY A 243 -10.67 -13.05 -5.07
C GLY A 243 -11.97 -13.83 -4.89
N LYS A 244 -12.03 -15.05 -5.44
CA LYS A 244 -13.17 -15.96 -5.26
C LYS A 244 -13.40 -16.29 -3.79
N LEU A 245 -12.33 -16.63 -3.05
CA LEU A 245 -12.40 -16.88 -1.61
C LEU A 245 -13.00 -15.68 -0.86
N MET A 246 -12.46 -14.49 -1.08
CA MET A 246 -12.93 -13.29 -0.37
C MET A 246 -14.38 -12.95 -0.73
N TYR A 247 -14.77 -13.02 -1.99
CA TYR A 247 -16.16 -12.74 -2.38
C TYR A 247 -17.15 -13.76 -1.83
N MET A 248 -16.77 -15.03 -1.80
CA MET A 248 -17.55 -16.07 -1.15
C MET A 248 -17.70 -15.82 0.35
N LEU A 249 -16.60 -15.48 1.03
CA LEU A 249 -16.65 -15.18 2.46
C LEU A 249 -17.48 -13.92 2.74
N SER A 250 -17.33 -12.86 1.96
CA SER A 250 -18.17 -11.65 2.07
C SER A 250 -19.66 -11.96 1.89
N ASP A 251 -20.02 -12.80 0.91
CA ASP A 251 -21.41 -13.22 0.73
C ASP A 251 -21.91 -14.11 1.87
N SER A 252 -21.05 -14.94 2.46
CA SER A 252 -21.38 -15.79 3.63
C SER A 252 -21.73 -14.98 4.88
N MET A 253 -21.26 -13.72 4.95
CA MET A 253 -21.55 -12.80 6.06
C MET A 253 -22.88 -12.04 5.90
N ILE A 254 -23.60 -12.23 4.79
CA ILE A 254 -24.94 -11.65 4.62
C ILE A 254 -25.89 -12.37 5.60
N PRO A 255 -26.67 -11.65 6.44
CA PRO A 255 -27.48 -12.27 7.50
C PRO A 255 -28.41 -13.40 7.02
N GLU A 256 -29.12 -13.19 5.90
CA GLU A 256 -30.01 -14.19 5.30
C GLU A 256 -29.24 -15.45 4.82
N VAL A 257 -28.03 -15.27 4.30
CA VAL A 257 -27.17 -16.37 3.83
C VAL A 257 -26.64 -17.14 5.04
N GLN A 258 -26.16 -16.43 6.07
CA GLN A 258 -25.62 -17.05 7.28
C GLN A 258 -26.69 -17.88 8.00
N GLU A 259 -27.93 -17.37 8.09
CA GLU A 259 -29.07 -18.10 8.65
C GLU A 259 -29.38 -19.39 7.86
N MET A 260 -29.36 -19.32 6.51
CA MET A 260 -29.59 -20.49 5.67
C MET A 260 -28.42 -21.49 5.64
N LEU A 261 -27.19 -21.03 5.86
CA LEU A 261 -26.01 -21.90 5.96
C LEU A 261 -25.98 -22.66 7.28
N GLY A 262 -26.44 -22.05 8.37
CA GLY A 262 -26.43 -22.64 9.71
C GLY A 262 -25.09 -22.57 10.44
N PHE A 263 -24.03 -22.05 9.81
CA PHE A 263 -22.69 -21.90 10.39
C PHE A 263 -21.94 -20.69 9.81
N SER A 264 -20.90 -20.22 10.50
CA SER A 264 -20.03 -19.14 10.02
C SER A 264 -18.83 -19.70 9.25
N CYS A 265 -18.55 -19.14 8.07
CA CYS A 265 -17.36 -19.48 7.30
C CYS A 265 -16.09 -18.72 7.75
N VAL A 266 -16.22 -17.72 8.62
CA VAL A 266 -15.13 -16.78 8.93
C VAL A 266 -14.66 -16.95 10.38
N ALA A 267 -13.36 -17.22 10.54
CA ALA A 267 -12.64 -17.09 11.82
C ALA A 267 -11.58 -15.97 11.77
N PRO A 268 -11.18 -15.37 12.89
CA PRO A 268 -10.09 -14.38 12.89
C PRO A 268 -8.75 -14.97 12.41
N ILE A 269 -7.97 -14.16 11.68
CA ILE A 269 -6.62 -14.55 11.23
C ILE A 269 -5.71 -14.76 12.44
N LYS A 270 -4.96 -15.86 12.44
CA LYS A 270 -3.97 -16.16 13.47
C LYS A 270 -2.70 -15.36 13.25
N THR A 271 -2.38 -14.50 14.21
CA THR A 271 -1.19 -13.65 14.19
C THR A 271 -0.22 -14.03 15.29
N VAL A 272 1.04 -13.59 15.16
CA VAL A 272 2.06 -13.81 16.19
C VAL A 272 1.59 -13.26 17.54
N TYR A 273 0.97 -12.07 17.53
CA TYR A 273 0.43 -11.47 18.74
C TYR A 273 -0.71 -12.29 19.36
N SER A 274 -1.74 -12.67 18.59
CA SER A 274 -2.88 -13.39 19.16
C SER A 274 -2.46 -14.72 19.76
N PHE A 275 -1.55 -15.43 19.09
CA PHE A 275 -0.99 -16.69 19.55
C PHE A 275 -0.14 -16.56 20.82
N LEU A 276 0.77 -15.57 20.88
CA LEU A 276 1.58 -15.33 22.08
C LEU A 276 0.72 -14.81 23.24
N LYS A 277 -0.27 -13.96 22.99
CA LYS A 277 -1.17 -13.44 24.02
C LYS A 277 -1.98 -14.54 24.68
N GLU A 278 -2.57 -15.44 23.89
CA GLU A 278 -3.33 -16.59 24.37
C GLU A 278 -2.48 -17.49 25.28
N ARG A 279 -1.19 -17.63 24.96
CA ARG A 279 -0.22 -18.47 25.70
C ARG A 279 0.62 -17.72 26.73
N ARG A 280 0.27 -16.46 27.03
CA ARG A 280 0.97 -15.58 28.00
C ARG A 280 2.47 -15.38 27.69
N GLY A 281 2.83 -15.38 26.41
CA GLY A 281 4.20 -15.30 25.90
C GLY A 281 4.62 -13.96 25.30
N LEU A 282 3.86 -12.88 25.51
CA LEU A 282 4.15 -11.56 24.92
C LEU A 282 5.53 -11.00 25.30
N GLY A 283 6.07 -11.41 26.46
CA GLY A 283 7.39 -10.98 26.90
C GLY A 283 8.53 -11.30 25.92
N VAL A 284 8.36 -12.27 25.01
CA VAL A 284 9.33 -12.56 23.93
C VAL A 284 9.57 -11.32 23.05
N LEU A 285 8.55 -10.49 22.84
CA LEU A 285 8.59 -9.33 21.94
C LEU A 285 9.28 -8.11 22.58
N HIS A 286 9.44 -8.11 23.90
CA HIS A 286 9.96 -6.96 24.66
C HIS A 286 11.47 -7.07 24.96
N GLU A 287 12.14 -8.06 24.38
CA GLU A 287 13.59 -8.23 24.53
C GLU A 287 14.32 -7.69 23.30
N ASP A 288 15.35 -6.85 23.50
CA ASP A 288 16.12 -6.24 22.42
C ASP A 288 16.71 -7.26 21.43
N ILE A 289 17.07 -8.44 21.94
CA ILE A 289 17.62 -9.53 21.11
C ILE A 289 16.61 -10.08 20.09
N VAL A 290 15.32 -9.73 20.18
CA VAL A 290 14.29 -10.08 19.17
C VAL A 290 14.63 -9.49 17.81
N LEU A 291 15.25 -8.30 17.77
CA LEU A 291 15.71 -7.69 16.53
C LEU A 291 16.80 -8.54 15.88
N ILE A 292 17.71 -9.11 16.69
CA ILE A 292 18.76 -10.02 16.20
C ILE A 292 18.19 -11.37 15.76
N ALA A 293 17.20 -11.88 16.49
CA ALA A 293 16.55 -13.15 16.19
C ALA A 293 15.73 -13.11 14.89
N THR A 294 15.18 -11.95 14.55
CA THR A 294 14.25 -11.79 13.43
C THR A 294 14.84 -11.07 12.22
N ARG A 295 16.02 -10.45 12.35
CA ARG A 295 16.68 -9.80 11.20
C ARG A 295 16.95 -10.77 10.07
N GLU A 296 16.94 -10.23 8.87
CA GLU A 296 17.36 -10.94 7.69
C GLU A 296 18.87 -10.86 7.48
N ILE A 297 19.43 -11.84 6.78
CA ILE A 297 20.86 -11.91 6.49
C ILE A 297 21.03 -11.58 5.01
N ILE A 298 21.64 -10.44 4.75
CA ILE A 298 21.90 -9.88 3.42
C ILE A 298 23.31 -10.34 3.01
N PRO A 299 23.47 -11.19 1.98
CA PRO A 299 24.79 -11.67 1.53
C PRO A 299 25.58 -10.63 0.74
N GLU A 300 24.93 -9.65 0.13
CA GLU A 300 25.54 -8.65 -0.75
C GLU A 300 26.65 -7.88 -0.01
N GLY A 301 27.83 -7.78 -0.65
CA GLY A 301 29.00 -7.08 -0.10
C GLY A 301 29.68 -7.76 1.11
N LYS A 302 29.29 -8.99 1.49
CA LYS A 302 29.84 -9.70 2.65
C LYS A 302 30.61 -10.96 2.28
N SER A 303 31.67 -11.22 3.05
CA SER A 303 32.40 -12.49 2.99
C SER A 303 31.59 -13.64 3.59
N ARG A 304 31.87 -14.88 3.15
CA ARG A 304 31.26 -16.10 3.73
C ARG A 304 31.43 -16.18 5.25
N MET A 305 32.56 -15.72 5.78
CA MET A 305 32.82 -15.70 7.22
C MET A 305 31.89 -14.73 7.98
N GLN A 306 31.67 -13.53 7.44
CA GLN A 306 30.74 -12.54 8.03
C GLN A 306 29.31 -13.08 8.01
N ILE A 307 28.88 -13.65 6.89
CA ILE A 307 27.56 -14.28 6.74
C ILE A 307 27.37 -15.38 7.79
N GLN A 308 28.34 -16.30 7.92
CA GLN A 308 28.27 -17.38 8.90
C GLN A 308 28.24 -16.87 10.35
N SER A 309 28.98 -15.81 10.66
CA SER A 309 28.95 -15.17 11.99
C SER A 309 27.58 -14.55 12.29
N GLU A 310 26.95 -13.91 11.30
CA GLU A 310 25.60 -13.36 11.44
C GLU A 310 24.54 -14.44 11.64
N ILE A 311 24.64 -15.55 10.90
CA ILE A 311 23.80 -16.75 11.06
C ILE A 311 23.90 -17.27 12.48
N ARG A 312 25.11 -17.53 12.97
CA ARG A 312 25.33 -18.05 14.34
C ARG A 312 24.78 -17.11 15.40
N ARG A 313 24.92 -15.79 15.22
CA ARG A 313 24.38 -14.79 16.16
C ARG A 313 22.85 -14.80 16.18
N LYS A 314 22.21 -14.91 15.01
CA LYS A 314 20.75 -15.03 14.86
C LYS A 314 20.23 -16.31 15.53
N GLU A 315 20.83 -17.45 15.22
CA GLU A 315 20.45 -18.76 15.81
C GLU A 315 20.60 -18.76 17.34
N LYS A 316 21.70 -18.19 17.86
CA LYS A 316 21.91 -18.05 19.30
C LYS A 316 20.83 -17.18 19.95
N ALA A 317 20.44 -16.07 19.32
CA ALA A 317 19.39 -15.20 19.85
C ALA A 317 18.02 -15.90 19.87
N ILE A 318 17.68 -16.63 18.82
CA ILE A 318 16.46 -17.45 18.76
C ILE A 318 16.46 -18.49 19.88
N GLU A 319 17.56 -19.21 20.07
CA GLU A 319 17.67 -20.23 21.12
C GLU A 319 17.58 -19.64 22.53
N GLN A 320 18.21 -18.48 22.75
CA GLN A 320 18.15 -17.77 24.03
C GLN A 320 16.72 -17.35 24.37
N LEU A 321 15.98 -16.76 23.43
CA LEU A 321 14.58 -16.38 23.63
C LEU A 321 13.70 -17.61 23.87
N SER A 322 13.89 -18.67 23.06
CA SER A 322 13.10 -19.90 23.16
C SER A 322 13.27 -20.58 24.51
N ARG A 323 14.50 -20.63 25.05
CA ARG A 323 14.77 -21.19 26.39
C ARG A 323 14.27 -20.32 27.53
N LYS A 324 14.34 -18.99 27.38
CA LYS A 324 13.93 -18.04 28.44
C LYS A 324 12.42 -18.02 28.63
N TYR A 325 11.65 -18.10 27.55
CA TYR A 325 10.20 -17.93 27.58
C TYR A 325 9.39 -19.22 27.42
N GLN A 326 10.05 -20.38 27.27
CA GLN A 326 9.34 -21.65 27.28
C GLN A 326 8.57 -21.83 28.61
N SER A 327 7.36 -22.34 28.51
CA SER A 327 6.47 -22.58 29.64
C SER A 327 5.58 -23.79 29.37
N LYS A 328 4.76 -24.16 30.35
CA LYS A 328 3.75 -25.21 30.19
C LYS A 328 2.75 -24.92 29.04
N PHE A 329 2.54 -23.65 28.72
CA PHE A 329 1.56 -23.19 27.73
C PHE A 329 2.19 -22.76 26.41
N LEU A 330 3.54 -22.72 26.34
CA LEU A 330 4.27 -22.23 25.19
C LEU A 330 5.60 -22.97 25.07
N SER A 331 5.70 -23.85 24.10
CA SER A 331 6.91 -24.62 23.84
C SER A 331 8.01 -23.78 23.18
N ALA A 332 9.26 -24.25 23.30
CA ALA A 332 10.39 -23.62 22.61
C ALA A 332 10.19 -23.59 21.08
N ASP A 333 9.63 -24.65 20.49
CA ASP A 333 9.37 -24.72 19.04
C ASP A 333 8.30 -23.73 18.58
N GLU A 334 7.25 -23.52 19.37
CA GLU A 334 6.24 -22.49 19.10
C GLU A 334 6.84 -21.08 19.16
N ILE A 335 7.77 -20.82 20.09
CA ILE A 335 8.50 -19.54 20.15
C ILE A 335 9.35 -19.36 18.90
N ARG A 336 10.11 -20.39 18.48
CA ARG A 336 10.88 -20.36 17.23
C ARG A 336 9.97 -20.06 16.05
N HIS A 337 8.81 -20.70 15.96
CA HIS A 337 7.83 -20.51 14.89
C HIS A 337 7.30 -19.07 14.81
N CYS A 338 7.01 -18.44 15.96
CA CYS A 338 6.68 -17.02 16.04
C CYS A 338 7.83 -16.13 15.54
N LEU A 339 9.06 -16.38 15.98
CA LEU A 339 10.24 -15.62 15.55
C LEU A 339 10.51 -15.78 14.04
N TYR A 340 10.30 -16.98 13.49
CA TYR A 340 10.40 -17.20 12.05
C TYR A 340 9.32 -16.43 11.27
N SER A 341 8.10 -16.33 11.81
CA SER A 341 7.01 -15.58 11.17
C SER A 341 7.32 -14.08 11.12
N ILE A 342 7.92 -13.52 12.17
CA ILE A 342 8.44 -12.14 12.16
C ILE A 342 9.60 -12.00 11.17
N GLY A 343 10.49 -13.01 11.11
CA GLY A 343 11.57 -13.06 10.13
C GLY A 343 11.05 -13.07 8.69
N ASP A 344 9.98 -13.82 8.41
CA ASP A 344 9.31 -13.87 7.10
C ASP A 344 8.67 -12.50 6.76
N ASN A 345 8.15 -11.75 7.74
CA ASN A 345 7.71 -10.37 7.51
C ASN A 345 8.88 -9.43 7.17
N ASN A 346 10.04 -9.57 7.82
CA ASN A 346 11.23 -8.77 7.45
C ASN A 346 11.73 -9.16 6.04
N ALA A 347 11.73 -10.46 5.73
CA ALA A 347 11.56 -11.09 4.42
C ALA A 347 10.86 -10.21 3.38
N TYR A 348 9.55 -10.18 3.57
CA TYR A 348 8.60 -9.50 2.74
C TYR A 348 8.92 -8.00 2.59
N LEU A 349 9.26 -7.32 3.69
CA LEU A 349 9.57 -5.89 3.66
C LEU A 349 10.80 -5.61 2.78
N ARG A 350 11.86 -6.41 2.88
CA ARG A 350 13.02 -6.20 2.01
C ARG A 350 12.66 -6.33 0.54
N GLU A 351 11.96 -7.40 0.18
CA GLU A 351 11.59 -7.66 -1.22
C GLU A 351 10.63 -6.60 -1.78
N ASN A 352 9.70 -6.11 -0.96
CA ASN A 352 8.61 -5.26 -1.47
C ASN A 352 8.82 -3.77 -1.22
N ARG A 353 9.33 -3.37 -0.04
CA ARG A 353 9.51 -1.97 0.36
C ARG A 353 10.86 -1.40 -0.08
N ASP A 354 11.96 -2.15 0.07
CA ASP A 354 13.30 -1.62 -0.17
C ASP A 354 13.59 -1.24 -1.63
N PRO A 355 12.91 -1.76 -2.68
CA PRO A 355 12.99 -1.17 -4.01
C PRO A 355 12.66 0.32 -4.04
N CYS A 356 11.73 0.82 -3.20
CA CYS A 356 11.48 2.26 -3.09
C CYS A 356 12.71 3.02 -2.55
N GLU A 357 13.40 2.47 -1.54
CA GLU A 357 14.60 3.07 -0.97
C GLU A 357 15.75 3.10 -1.98
N LYS A 358 15.92 2.02 -2.76
CA LYS A 358 16.90 2.00 -3.86
C LYS A 358 16.62 3.07 -4.90
N MET A 359 15.35 3.22 -5.32
CA MET A 359 14.97 4.24 -6.30
C MET A 359 15.13 5.67 -5.75
N LEU A 360 14.90 5.87 -4.45
CA LEU A 360 15.21 7.15 -3.78
C LEU A 360 16.71 7.45 -3.78
N ALA A 361 17.54 6.46 -3.45
CA ALA A 361 18.99 6.60 -3.49
C ALA A 361 19.47 6.93 -4.92
N TYR A 362 18.91 6.28 -5.94
CA TYR A 362 19.20 6.60 -7.34
C TYR A 362 18.74 8.00 -7.75
N LEU A 363 17.60 8.47 -7.27
CA LEU A 363 17.16 9.84 -7.51
C LEU A 363 18.15 10.85 -6.93
N GLU A 364 18.56 10.65 -5.67
CA GLU A 364 19.49 11.53 -4.94
C GLU A 364 20.93 11.47 -5.46
N GLU A 365 21.38 10.31 -5.97
CA GLU A 365 22.72 10.14 -6.54
C GLU A 365 22.86 10.78 -7.92
N PHE A 366 21.85 10.64 -8.80
CA PHE A 366 21.98 11.01 -10.21
C PHE A 366 21.38 12.37 -10.59
N PHE A 367 20.53 12.97 -9.75
CA PHE A 367 19.82 14.21 -10.05
C PHE A 367 19.92 15.20 -8.89
N HIS A 368 20.23 16.46 -9.21
CA HIS A 368 20.21 17.53 -8.21
C HIS A 368 18.77 18.03 -8.02
N PRO A 369 18.31 18.35 -6.80
CA PRO A 369 16.90 18.66 -6.55
C PRO A 369 16.36 19.87 -7.34
N THR A 370 17.18 20.89 -7.59
CA THR A 370 16.75 22.16 -8.18
C THR A 370 17.31 22.43 -9.57
N GLU A 371 18.43 21.80 -9.94
CA GLU A 371 19.22 22.18 -11.11
C GLU A 371 19.44 20.97 -12.02
N ALA A 372 19.06 21.10 -13.29
CA ALA A 372 19.39 20.10 -14.29
C ALA A 372 20.83 20.31 -14.78
N GLU A 373 21.64 19.25 -14.75
CA GLU A 373 23.01 19.26 -15.29
C GLU A 373 23.02 19.62 -16.80
N CYS A 374 22.04 19.11 -17.55
CA CYS A 374 21.80 19.46 -18.94
C CYS A 374 20.33 19.18 -19.31
N GLU A 375 19.93 19.65 -20.50
CA GLU A 375 18.55 19.51 -21.00
C GLU A 375 18.12 18.04 -21.12
N GLU A 376 19.02 17.13 -21.52
CA GLU A 376 18.73 15.70 -21.69
C GLU A 376 18.33 15.01 -20.38
N PHE A 377 18.93 15.41 -19.26
CA PHE A 377 18.66 14.86 -17.92
C PHE A 377 17.79 15.77 -17.06
N SER A 378 17.16 16.79 -17.66
CA SER A 378 16.08 17.50 -16.98
C SER A 378 14.91 16.54 -16.74
N LEU A 379 14.38 16.55 -15.51
CA LEU A 379 13.17 15.83 -15.15
C LEU A 379 11.89 16.59 -15.54
N SER A 380 11.99 17.78 -16.14
CA SER A 380 10.82 18.55 -16.55
C SER A 380 9.90 17.77 -17.51
N ILE A 381 8.60 17.86 -17.28
CA ILE A 381 7.54 17.28 -18.11
C ILE A 381 6.53 18.37 -18.49
N ALA A 382 5.90 18.22 -19.66
CA ALA A 382 4.90 19.17 -20.14
C ALA A 382 3.68 18.43 -20.68
N ALA A 383 2.50 18.80 -20.20
CA ALA A 383 1.24 18.19 -20.63
C ALA A 383 1.07 18.30 -22.15
N GLY A 384 0.70 17.19 -22.78
CA GLY A 384 0.56 17.07 -24.24
C GLY A 384 1.87 16.76 -24.99
N ALA A 385 3.04 16.90 -24.37
CA ALA A 385 4.31 16.44 -24.92
C ALA A 385 4.56 14.98 -24.52
N GLN A 386 4.99 14.15 -25.48
CA GLN A 386 5.39 12.75 -25.23
C GLN A 386 4.34 11.89 -24.47
N GLY A 387 3.06 12.28 -24.50
CA GLY A 387 1.97 11.59 -23.81
C GLY A 387 1.78 11.99 -22.34
N HIS A 388 2.58 12.92 -21.82
CA HIS A 388 2.47 13.43 -20.45
C HIS A 388 1.13 14.16 -20.23
N ARG A 389 0.61 14.05 -19.01
CA ARG A 389 -0.64 14.71 -18.58
C ARG A 389 -0.40 15.82 -17.56
N LEU A 390 0.73 15.76 -16.84
CA LEU A 390 1.19 16.79 -15.90
C LEU A 390 2.21 17.72 -16.56
N SER A 391 2.31 18.93 -16.02
CA SER A 391 3.32 19.92 -16.40
C SER A 391 4.10 20.33 -15.16
N HIS A 392 5.36 19.92 -15.08
CA HIS A 392 6.27 20.20 -13.96
C HIS A 392 7.62 20.67 -14.51
N ASP A 393 8.20 21.67 -13.88
CA ASP A 393 9.64 21.94 -14.05
C ASP A 393 10.48 20.85 -13.37
N HIS A 394 11.81 20.96 -13.47
CA HIS A 394 12.73 19.98 -12.91
C HIS A 394 12.52 19.78 -11.40
N GLU A 395 12.50 20.87 -10.63
CA GLU A 395 12.39 20.84 -9.17
C GLU A 395 11.05 20.25 -8.71
N THR A 396 9.97 20.64 -9.38
CA THR A 396 8.63 20.15 -9.13
C THR A 396 8.55 18.64 -9.41
N GLN A 397 9.09 18.18 -10.55
CA GLN A 397 9.10 16.74 -10.86
C GLN A 397 9.98 15.95 -9.89
N TYR A 398 11.18 16.44 -9.57
CA TYR A 398 12.07 15.81 -8.59
C TYR A 398 11.36 15.62 -7.25
N THR A 399 10.75 16.70 -6.73
CA THR A 399 10.02 16.68 -5.46
C THR A 399 8.82 15.74 -5.54
N TYR A 400 8.09 15.75 -6.65
CA TYR A 400 6.93 14.89 -6.89
C TYR A 400 7.28 13.40 -6.89
N VAL A 401 8.38 13.02 -7.54
CA VAL A 401 8.90 11.64 -7.54
C VAL A 401 9.38 11.25 -6.14
N ASN A 402 10.16 12.10 -5.49
CA ASN A 402 10.75 11.84 -4.17
C ASN A 402 9.67 11.58 -3.11
N GLN A 403 8.67 12.46 -3.00
CA GLN A 403 7.58 12.29 -2.04
C GLN A 403 6.71 11.05 -2.37
N THR A 404 6.56 10.69 -3.66
CA THR A 404 5.74 9.54 -4.09
C THR A 404 6.42 8.24 -3.69
N LEU A 405 7.71 8.10 -3.97
CA LEU A 405 8.50 6.92 -3.55
C LEU A 405 8.55 6.80 -2.02
N LYS A 406 8.67 7.92 -1.29
CA LYS A 406 8.56 7.96 0.18
C LYS A 406 7.18 7.51 0.65
N LEU A 407 6.10 7.98 0.03
CA LEU A 407 4.74 7.54 0.37
C LEU A 407 4.57 6.04 0.11
N TRP A 408 4.96 5.54 -1.06
CA TRP A 408 4.89 4.12 -1.39
C TRP A 408 5.67 3.27 -0.40
N ARG A 409 6.87 3.72 0.01
CA ARG A 409 7.64 3.05 1.07
C ARG A 409 6.85 2.92 2.37
N GLU A 410 6.21 3.99 2.83
CA GLU A 410 5.44 3.96 4.09
C GLU A 410 4.19 3.05 3.95
N ILE A 411 3.51 3.07 2.80
CA ILE A 411 2.38 2.17 2.52
C ILE A 411 2.82 0.70 2.55
N LEU A 412 3.93 0.38 1.87
CA LEU A 412 4.48 -0.97 1.80
C LEU A 412 5.00 -1.47 3.16
N ASN A 413 5.48 -0.56 4.01
CA ASN A 413 5.85 -0.87 5.37
C ASN A 413 4.66 -1.38 6.20
N GLU A 414 3.47 -0.82 5.97
CA GLU A 414 2.23 -1.18 6.67
C GLU A 414 1.40 -2.24 5.92
N MET A 415 1.92 -2.86 4.87
CA MET A 415 1.11 -3.68 3.96
C MET A 415 0.40 -4.85 4.65
N PHE A 416 1.03 -5.53 5.61
CA PHE A 416 0.39 -6.61 6.38
C PHE A 416 -0.78 -6.10 7.25
N MET A 417 -0.64 -4.90 7.82
CA MET A 417 -1.75 -4.25 8.53
C MET A 417 -2.86 -3.90 7.55
N LEU A 418 -2.54 -3.28 6.41
CA LEU A 418 -3.53 -2.91 5.39
C LEU A 418 -4.29 -4.14 4.87
N TRP A 419 -3.61 -5.28 4.66
CA TRP A 419 -4.24 -6.56 4.35
C TRP A 419 -5.24 -7.02 5.41
N THR A 420 -4.87 -6.89 6.69
CA THR A 420 -5.74 -7.27 7.82
C THR A 420 -6.96 -6.34 7.92
N LEU A 421 -6.76 -5.03 7.68
CA LEU A 421 -7.85 -4.06 7.66
C LEU A 421 -8.76 -4.27 6.43
N ALA A 422 -8.21 -4.68 5.29
CA ALA A 422 -8.99 -5.05 4.13
C ALA A 422 -9.87 -6.28 4.39
N ASP A 423 -9.33 -7.30 5.07
CA ASP A 423 -10.12 -8.45 5.54
C ASP A 423 -11.28 -8.00 6.45
N GLN A 424 -11.00 -7.11 7.41
CA GLN A 424 -12.01 -6.54 8.30
C GLN A 424 -13.10 -5.76 7.56
N ASP A 425 -12.72 -4.88 6.63
CA ASP A 425 -13.69 -4.08 5.86
C ASP A 425 -14.56 -4.99 4.97
N MET A 426 -13.96 -5.99 4.31
CA MET A 426 -14.66 -6.90 3.39
C MET A 426 -15.62 -7.86 4.09
N LEU A 427 -15.29 -8.31 5.31
CA LEU A 427 -16.03 -9.35 6.04
C LEU A 427 -16.91 -8.81 7.18
N SER A 428 -17.03 -7.50 7.31
CA SER A 428 -17.91 -6.88 8.31
C SER A 428 -19.38 -7.00 7.90
N ALA A 429 -20.20 -7.62 8.75
CA ALA A 429 -21.65 -7.73 8.54
C ALA A 429 -22.36 -6.37 8.46
N GLY A 430 -21.79 -5.33 9.09
CA GLY A 430 -22.30 -3.95 9.05
C GLY A 430 -21.85 -3.14 7.83
N ASN A 431 -21.10 -3.73 6.90
CA ASN A 431 -20.52 -3.04 5.75
C ASN A 431 -20.89 -3.71 4.42
N PRO A 432 -22.16 -3.65 3.99
CA PRO A 432 -22.61 -4.33 2.77
C PRO A 432 -22.01 -3.68 1.51
N TYR A 433 -21.73 -4.49 0.50
CA TYR A 433 -21.35 -4.00 -0.82
C TYR A 433 -22.59 -3.73 -1.69
N ARG A 434 -22.41 -2.89 -2.72
CA ARG A 434 -23.37 -2.69 -3.81
C ARG A 434 -22.74 -3.16 -5.11
N LEU A 435 -23.46 -4.02 -5.84
CA LEU A 435 -23.07 -4.40 -7.19
C LEU A 435 -23.40 -3.24 -8.15
N SER A 436 -22.42 -2.75 -8.90
CA SER A 436 -22.57 -1.55 -9.74
C SER A 436 -21.64 -1.57 -10.95
N GLN A 437 -22.12 -1.02 -12.06
CA GLN A 437 -21.31 -0.83 -13.26
C GLN A 437 -20.39 0.39 -13.06
N THR A 438 -19.08 0.18 -13.13
CA THR A 438 -18.08 1.23 -12.88
C THR A 438 -17.54 1.88 -14.16
N GLY A 439 -17.90 1.34 -15.33
CA GLY A 439 -17.27 1.67 -16.61
C GLY A 439 -16.15 0.70 -16.98
N GLN A 440 -15.56 0.00 -16.00
CA GLN A 440 -14.54 -1.06 -16.21
C GLN A 440 -15.14 -2.47 -16.12
N GLY A 441 -16.42 -2.58 -15.75
CA GLY A 441 -17.11 -3.83 -15.55
C GLY A 441 -18.14 -3.73 -14.44
N LEU A 442 -18.71 -4.88 -14.08
CA LEU A 442 -19.60 -5.02 -12.94
C LEU A 442 -18.76 -5.31 -11.70
N HIS A 443 -18.75 -4.39 -10.73
CA HIS A 443 -17.95 -4.54 -9.51
C HIS A 443 -18.79 -4.50 -8.25
N ARG A 444 -18.32 -5.21 -7.23
CA ARG A 444 -18.80 -5.12 -5.85
C ARG A 444 -18.15 -3.91 -5.19
N ILE A 445 -18.85 -2.76 -5.21
CA ILE A 445 -18.39 -1.53 -4.58
C ILE A 445 -18.71 -1.60 -3.09
N GLN A 446 -17.69 -1.46 -2.23
CA GLN A 446 -17.84 -1.59 -0.78
C GLN A 446 -17.05 -0.49 -0.06
N PRO A 447 -17.65 0.23 0.89
CA PRO A 447 -16.91 1.18 1.73
C PRO A 447 -15.74 0.50 2.44
N CYS A 448 -14.61 1.20 2.60
CA CYS A 448 -13.44 0.63 3.28
C CYS A 448 -12.98 1.56 4.42
N PRO A 449 -13.77 1.72 5.49
CA PRO A 449 -13.50 2.71 6.54
C PRO A 449 -12.19 2.45 7.29
N ALA A 450 -11.83 1.18 7.55
CA ALA A 450 -10.63 0.85 8.30
C ALA A 450 -9.37 1.12 7.47
N VAL A 451 -9.34 0.64 6.23
CA VAL A 451 -8.24 0.91 5.28
C VAL A 451 -8.13 2.40 4.98
N SER A 452 -9.25 3.08 4.73
CA SER A 452 -9.28 4.52 4.43
C SER A 452 -8.64 5.34 5.55
N ARG A 453 -9.03 5.09 6.80
CA ARG A 453 -8.48 5.82 7.96
C ARG A 453 -6.97 5.65 8.08
N GLU A 454 -6.46 4.44 7.90
CA GLU A 454 -5.02 4.19 8.03
C GLU A 454 -4.22 4.75 6.85
N MET A 455 -4.80 4.74 5.65
CA MET A 455 -4.20 5.36 4.48
C MET A 455 -4.11 6.88 4.61
N HIS A 456 -5.16 7.56 5.09
CA HIS A 456 -5.11 8.99 5.39
C HIS A 456 -4.09 9.32 6.48
N ARG A 457 -3.99 8.48 7.53
CA ARG A 457 -2.95 8.63 8.56
C ARG A 457 -1.54 8.49 7.99
N THR A 458 -1.34 7.53 7.10
CA THR A 458 -0.05 7.29 6.44
C THR A 458 0.33 8.44 5.52
N LEU A 459 -0.63 8.93 4.72
CA LEU A 459 -0.45 10.11 3.87
C LEU A 459 -0.09 11.33 4.69
N PHE A 460 -0.81 11.61 5.78
CA PHE A 460 -0.54 12.74 6.66
C PHE A 460 0.87 12.69 7.26
N LYS A 461 1.33 11.50 7.69
CA LYS A 461 2.71 11.31 8.16
C LYS A 461 3.73 11.59 7.05
N ALA A 462 3.46 11.14 5.83
CA ALA A 462 4.33 11.37 4.68
C ALA A 462 4.39 12.87 4.30
N GLN A 463 3.25 13.56 4.28
CA GLN A 463 3.15 15.00 4.05
C GLN A 463 3.95 15.80 5.07
N LYS A 464 3.78 15.48 6.36
CA LYS A 464 4.53 16.13 7.44
C LYS A 464 6.05 15.93 7.30
N LYS A 465 6.48 14.75 6.85
CA LYS A 465 7.92 14.47 6.59
C LYS A 465 8.43 15.16 5.31
N ALA A 466 7.58 15.38 4.31
CA ALA A 466 7.95 15.99 3.04
C ALA A 466 8.10 17.51 3.13
N GLY A 467 7.37 18.16 4.05
CA GLY A 467 7.36 19.61 4.22
C GLY A 467 6.54 20.31 3.15
N LYS A 468 6.89 20.10 1.87
CA LYS A 468 6.11 20.51 0.69
C LYS A 468 5.40 19.29 0.10
N TRP A 469 4.13 19.44 -0.28
CA TRP A 469 3.35 18.40 -0.94
C TRP A 469 2.90 18.85 -2.33
N ILE A 470 3.27 18.07 -3.34
CA ILE A 470 2.94 18.32 -4.75
C ILE A 470 1.89 17.29 -5.20
N GLY A 471 0.85 17.71 -5.90
CA GLY A 471 -0.20 16.82 -6.36
C GLY A 471 -1.31 16.51 -5.37
N SER A 472 -2.35 15.86 -5.90
CA SER A 472 -3.60 15.62 -5.17
C SER A 472 -3.42 14.63 -4.02
N SER A 473 -4.03 14.96 -2.89
CA SER A 473 -4.12 14.12 -1.69
C SER A 473 -5.31 13.14 -1.73
N VAL A 474 -6.06 13.13 -2.83
CA VAL A 474 -7.24 12.29 -2.99
C VAL A 474 -6.86 10.80 -3.02
N ILE A 475 -7.57 10.01 -2.22
CA ILE A 475 -7.48 8.55 -2.17
C ILE A 475 -8.83 7.98 -2.66
N HIS A 476 -8.79 7.19 -3.73
CA HIS A 476 -9.93 6.44 -4.24
C HIS A 476 -10.02 5.11 -3.51
N LEU A 477 -11.15 4.89 -2.84
CA LEU A 477 -11.37 3.68 -2.06
C LEU A 477 -12.86 3.47 -1.75
N GLY A 478 -13.39 2.31 -2.16
CA GLY A 478 -14.81 2.02 -2.04
C GLY A 478 -15.68 2.82 -3.01
N ASP A 479 -15.14 3.18 -4.18
CA ASP A 479 -15.81 3.98 -5.21
C ASP A 479 -15.69 3.34 -6.60
N LYS A 480 -16.06 4.06 -7.66
CA LYS A 480 -16.01 3.50 -9.03
C LYS A 480 -14.58 3.21 -9.52
N ASN A 481 -13.59 3.94 -9.01
CA ASN A 481 -12.20 3.86 -9.46
C ASN A 481 -11.44 2.77 -8.69
N VAL A 482 -11.73 2.63 -7.39
CA VAL A 482 -11.22 1.54 -6.55
C VAL A 482 -12.39 0.93 -5.79
N PRO A 483 -13.04 -0.12 -6.34
CA PRO A 483 -14.32 -0.63 -5.84
C PRO A 483 -14.33 -1.10 -4.39
N ASN A 484 -13.26 -1.69 -3.91
CA ASN A 484 -13.22 -2.28 -2.57
C ASN A 484 -11.77 -2.42 -2.09
N ALA A 485 -11.62 -2.82 -0.83
CA ALA A 485 -10.32 -2.94 -0.18
C ALA A 485 -9.41 -3.97 -0.86
N LEU A 486 -9.98 -5.02 -1.46
CA LEU A 486 -9.19 -6.03 -2.18
C LEU A 486 -8.50 -5.44 -3.41
N MET A 487 -9.22 -4.65 -4.22
CA MET A 487 -8.65 -3.96 -5.38
C MET A 487 -7.62 -2.93 -4.97
N PHE A 488 -7.86 -2.22 -3.86
CA PHE A 488 -6.90 -1.27 -3.31
C PHE A 488 -5.57 -1.95 -2.94
N ILE A 489 -5.61 -3.04 -2.17
CA ILE A 489 -4.40 -3.74 -1.75
C ILE A 489 -3.65 -4.34 -2.94
N ASP A 490 -4.36 -4.94 -3.90
CA ASP A 490 -3.73 -5.49 -5.10
C ASP A 490 -3.00 -4.41 -5.91
N LYS A 491 -3.59 -3.22 -6.01
CA LYS A 491 -2.96 -2.05 -6.64
C LYS A 491 -1.58 -1.76 -6.03
N TYR A 492 -1.48 -1.57 -4.71
CA TYR A 492 -0.19 -1.23 -4.10
C TYR A 492 0.82 -2.39 -4.04
N ASN A 493 0.38 -3.64 -4.13
CA ASN A 493 1.30 -4.78 -4.32
C ASN A 493 2.05 -4.70 -5.67
N GLN A 494 1.58 -3.91 -6.64
CA GLN A 494 2.27 -3.74 -7.92
C GLN A 494 3.51 -2.85 -7.82
N VAL A 495 3.64 -2.02 -6.77
CA VAL A 495 4.80 -1.13 -6.63
C VAL A 495 6.11 -1.91 -6.68
N SER A 496 6.23 -2.99 -5.89
CA SER A 496 7.43 -3.82 -5.89
C SER A 496 7.65 -4.54 -7.22
N ARG A 497 6.57 -4.95 -7.90
CA ARG A 497 6.62 -5.58 -9.23
C ARG A 497 7.14 -4.64 -10.30
N ILE A 498 6.87 -3.35 -10.17
CA ILE A 498 7.36 -2.31 -11.09
C ILE A 498 8.82 -1.95 -10.76
N LEU A 499 9.12 -1.67 -9.50
CA LEU A 499 10.44 -1.14 -9.11
C LEU A 499 11.54 -2.21 -9.07
N SER A 500 11.23 -3.44 -8.65
CA SER A 500 12.26 -4.48 -8.49
C SER A 500 12.99 -4.83 -9.79
N PRO A 501 12.31 -5.02 -10.94
CA PRO A 501 13.01 -5.29 -12.20
C PRO A 501 13.89 -4.13 -12.70
N ILE A 502 13.51 -2.89 -12.37
CA ILE A 502 14.32 -1.69 -12.67
C ILE A 502 15.59 -1.72 -11.81
N CYS A 503 15.44 -1.89 -10.48
CA CYS A 503 16.57 -2.01 -9.57
C CYS A 503 17.53 -3.13 -9.97
N LEU A 504 17.00 -4.33 -10.28
CA LEU A 504 17.80 -5.47 -10.74
C LEU A 504 18.56 -5.15 -12.04
N THR A 505 17.91 -4.44 -12.97
CA THR A 505 18.58 -4.01 -14.20
C THR A 505 19.72 -3.06 -13.87
N LEU A 506 19.48 -2.01 -13.09
CA LEU A 506 20.50 -1.03 -12.71
C LEU A 506 21.67 -1.67 -11.95
N ASP A 507 21.39 -2.58 -11.01
CA ASP A 507 22.41 -3.29 -10.22
C ASP A 507 23.33 -4.15 -11.13
N ARG A 508 22.80 -4.70 -12.22
CA ARG A 508 23.51 -5.65 -13.10
C ARG A 508 24.10 -5.07 -14.37
N ILE A 509 23.85 -3.79 -14.71
CA ILE A 509 24.40 -3.17 -15.94
C ILE A 509 25.93 -3.28 -15.99
N GLU A 510 26.61 -3.18 -14.83
CA GLU A 510 28.06 -3.29 -14.76
C GLU A 510 28.58 -4.67 -15.20
N GLU A 511 27.82 -5.74 -14.95
CA GLU A 511 28.16 -7.11 -15.35
C GLU A 511 28.27 -7.24 -16.88
N LEU A 512 27.53 -6.40 -17.64
CA LEU A 512 27.59 -6.41 -19.10
C LEU A 512 28.96 -5.98 -19.63
N THR A 513 29.75 -5.25 -18.82
CA THR A 513 31.10 -4.83 -19.19
C THR A 513 32.14 -5.94 -19.06
N ASN A 514 31.79 -7.09 -18.46
CA ASN A 514 32.66 -8.27 -18.37
C ASN A 514 32.95 -8.90 -19.74
N HIS A 515 32.16 -8.54 -20.77
CA HIS A 515 32.36 -8.97 -22.14
C HIS A 515 32.60 -7.76 -23.06
N ASP A 516 33.56 -7.87 -23.98
CA ASP A 516 33.93 -6.79 -24.91
C ASP A 516 32.74 -6.29 -25.75
N GLY A 517 31.82 -7.19 -26.12
CA GLY A 517 30.61 -6.85 -26.87
C GLY A 517 29.67 -5.93 -26.08
N GLY A 518 29.40 -6.26 -24.81
CA GLY A 518 28.55 -5.47 -23.94
C GLY A 518 29.17 -4.11 -23.61
N LYS A 519 30.49 -4.08 -23.37
CA LYS A 519 31.23 -2.82 -23.17
C LYS A 519 31.13 -1.90 -24.39
N LYS A 520 31.36 -2.41 -25.60
CA LYS A 520 31.24 -1.63 -26.84
C LYS A 520 29.82 -1.13 -27.08
N PHE A 521 28.83 -2.00 -26.84
CA PHE A 521 27.41 -1.64 -26.96
C PHE A 521 27.04 -0.47 -26.03
N LEU A 522 27.39 -0.55 -24.74
CA LEU A 522 27.10 0.51 -23.77
C LEU A 522 27.82 1.82 -24.12
N GLN A 523 29.09 1.74 -24.53
CA GLN A 523 29.87 2.92 -24.92
C GLN A 523 29.30 3.60 -26.16
N GLN A 524 28.96 2.84 -27.20
CA GLN A 524 28.48 3.39 -28.47
C GLN A 524 27.06 3.95 -28.37
N LYS A 525 26.18 3.28 -27.63
CA LYS A 525 24.76 3.63 -27.58
C LYS A 525 24.42 4.63 -26.48
N PHE A 526 25.11 4.54 -25.34
CA PHE A 526 24.79 5.34 -24.15
C PHE A 526 25.98 6.15 -23.64
N GLY A 527 27.19 5.99 -24.16
CA GLY A 527 28.37 6.71 -23.64
C GLY A 527 28.98 6.08 -22.37
N GLY A 528 28.45 4.97 -21.88
CA GLY A 528 28.99 4.23 -20.73
C GLY A 528 27.92 3.70 -19.77
N VAL A 529 28.36 3.05 -18.70
CA VAL A 529 27.47 2.45 -17.68
C VAL A 529 26.68 3.51 -16.92
N ALA A 530 27.37 4.53 -16.39
CA ALA A 530 26.74 5.60 -15.60
C ALA A 530 25.68 6.34 -16.41
N GLN A 531 25.99 6.68 -17.66
CA GLN A 531 25.07 7.36 -18.55
C GLN A 531 23.88 6.48 -18.92
N CYS A 532 24.08 5.18 -19.16
CA CYS A 532 22.98 4.23 -19.38
C CYS A 532 22.04 4.16 -18.17
N LYS A 533 22.57 4.08 -16.94
CA LYS A 533 21.78 4.13 -15.69
C LYS A 533 20.97 5.43 -15.64
N LYS A 534 21.61 6.57 -15.87
CA LYS A 534 20.98 7.90 -15.85
C LYS A 534 19.88 8.05 -16.92
N THR A 535 20.08 7.53 -18.13
CA THR A 535 19.06 7.53 -19.20
C THR A 535 17.82 6.74 -18.80
N ILE A 536 17.98 5.54 -18.22
CA ILE A 536 16.85 4.72 -17.74
C ILE A 536 16.10 5.46 -16.63
N LEU A 537 16.84 5.98 -15.63
CA LEU A 537 16.28 6.69 -14.48
C LEU A 537 15.55 7.97 -14.90
N ALA A 538 16.13 8.78 -15.81
CA ALA A 538 15.52 10.02 -16.27
C ALA A 538 14.20 9.75 -17.01
N ASP A 539 14.14 8.72 -17.85
CA ASP A 539 12.90 8.34 -18.53
C ASP A 539 11.85 7.78 -17.55
N PHE A 540 12.27 6.98 -16.56
CA PHE A 540 11.37 6.48 -15.53
C PHE A 540 10.82 7.60 -14.64
N PHE A 541 11.67 8.46 -14.08
CA PHE A 541 11.25 9.55 -13.19
C PHE A 541 10.40 10.62 -13.90
N ARG A 542 10.47 10.73 -15.22
CA ARG A 542 9.51 11.49 -16.03
C ARG A 542 8.23 10.69 -16.25
N GLY A 543 8.31 9.64 -17.07
CA GLY A 543 7.15 8.97 -17.63
C GLY A 543 6.36 8.08 -16.66
N ALA A 544 6.96 7.59 -15.58
CA ALA A 544 6.23 6.82 -14.56
C ALA A 544 5.45 7.71 -13.57
N PHE A 545 5.66 9.03 -13.63
CA PHE A 545 5.08 10.01 -12.71
C PHE A 545 4.52 11.22 -13.46
N ASP A 546 3.95 11.01 -14.65
CA ASP A 546 3.49 12.06 -15.56
C ASP A 546 1.97 12.22 -15.64
N GLY A 547 1.21 11.49 -14.81
CA GLY A 547 -0.25 11.47 -14.79
C GLY A 547 -0.90 10.69 -15.94
N SER A 548 -0.13 9.98 -16.76
CA SER A 548 -0.65 9.15 -17.86
C SER A 548 -1.31 7.85 -17.37
N GLY A 549 -1.98 7.13 -18.28
CA GLY A 549 -2.48 5.76 -18.05
C GLY A 549 -3.97 5.63 -17.70
N ALA A 550 -4.70 6.72 -17.52
CA ALA A 550 -6.15 6.68 -17.31
C ALA A 550 -6.95 7.03 -18.57
N ASP A 551 -8.18 6.52 -18.63
CA ASP A 551 -9.05 6.56 -19.82
C ASP A 551 -9.54 7.97 -20.18
N ASN A 552 -9.54 8.91 -19.24
CA ASN A 552 -9.99 10.28 -19.43
C ASN A 552 -9.14 11.26 -18.60
N PHE A 553 -9.25 12.56 -18.85
CA PHE A 553 -8.50 13.60 -18.13
C PHE A 553 -8.88 13.71 -16.64
N TYR A 554 -9.96 13.04 -16.23
CA TYR A 554 -10.55 13.09 -14.89
C TYR A 554 -9.95 12.03 -13.97
N ASP A 555 -9.71 10.84 -14.51
CA ASP A 555 -9.08 9.71 -13.83
C ASP A 555 -7.54 9.73 -14.02
N ALA A 556 -7.05 10.53 -14.97
CA ALA A 556 -5.65 10.87 -15.16
C ALA A 556 -5.27 11.99 -14.19
N GLY A 557 -4.35 11.75 -13.26
CA GLY A 557 -4.01 12.81 -12.32
C GLY A 557 -3.05 12.42 -11.22
N SER A 558 -2.72 13.44 -10.43
CA SER A 558 -1.74 13.35 -9.35
C SER A 558 -2.29 12.77 -8.04
N CYS A 559 -3.53 12.25 -8.05
CA CYS A 559 -4.14 11.58 -6.90
C CYS A 559 -3.30 10.37 -6.47
N ILE A 560 -3.44 9.97 -5.21
CA ILE A 560 -2.53 9.01 -4.58
C ILE A 560 -2.52 7.68 -5.34
N ASP A 561 -3.69 7.19 -5.72
CA ASP A 561 -3.82 5.98 -6.52
C ASP A 561 -3.48 6.20 -8.01
N GLY A 562 -3.68 7.42 -8.52
CA GLY A 562 -3.36 7.80 -9.90
C GLY A 562 -1.86 7.78 -10.21
N ARG A 563 -1.03 8.08 -9.21
CA ARG A 563 0.45 7.98 -9.31
C ARG A 563 0.91 6.61 -9.78
N LEU A 564 0.27 5.54 -9.30
CA LEU A 564 0.64 4.17 -9.70
C LEU A 564 0.15 3.82 -11.10
N THR A 565 -0.97 4.42 -11.55
CA THR A 565 -1.49 4.24 -12.90
C THR A 565 -0.48 4.71 -13.96
N SER A 566 0.22 5.82 -13.72
CA SER A 566 1.28 6.32 -14.62
C SER A 566 2.48 5.37 -14.68
N ALA A 567 2.89 4.83 -13.54
CA ALA A 567 3.97 3.85 -13.49
C ALA A 567 3.61 2.56 -14.24
N TRP A 568 2.36 2.10 -14.14
CA TRP A 568 1.84 0.98 -14.93
C TRP A 568 1.87 1.28 -16.43
N ASN A 569 1.42 2.47 -16.83
CA ASN A 569 1.46 2.90 -18.23
C ASN A 569 2.90 2.94 -18.78
N TRP A 570 3.86 3.43 -17.99
CA TRP A 570 5.28 3.38 -18.35
C TRP A 570 5.77 1.94 -18.58
N CYS A 571 5.39 1.00 -17.70
CA CYS A 571 5.73 -0.42 -17.84
C CYS A 571 5.21 -1.01 -19.15
N SER A 572 3.98 -0.65 -19.55
CA SER A 572 3.37 -1.12 -20.81
C SER A 572 4.13 -0.66 -22.07
N GLN A 573 4.99 0.36 -21.94
CA GLN A 573 5.75 0.94 -23.05
C GLN A 573 7.22 0.53 -23.04
N ILE A 574 7.66 -0.31 -22.09
CA ILE A 574 9.07 -0.64 -21.88
C ILE A 574 9.74 -1.19 -23.14
N GLU A 575 9.03 -2.02 -23.90
CA GLU A 575 9.51 -2.65 -25.14
C GLU A 575 9.86 -1.64 -26.24
N ARG A 576 9.27 -0.43 -26.17
CA ARG A 576 9.48 0.66 -27.13
C ARG A 576 10.67 1.54 -26.76
N LYS A 577 11.21 1.39 -25.54
CA LYS A 577 12.30 2.23 -25.04
C LYS A 577 13.62 1.79 -25.66
N SER A 578 14.47 2.75 -26.01
CA SER A 578 15.76 2.50 -26.67
C SER A 578 16.70 1.61 -25.83
N TYR A 579 16.55 1.64 -24.52
CA TYR A 579 17.30 0.85 -23.54
C TYR A 579 16.65 -0.49 -23.19
N PHE A 580 15.55 -0.89 -23.83
CA PHE A 580 14.93 -2.20 -23.60
C PHE A 580 15.90 -3.40 -23.78
N PRO A 581 16.84 -3.40 -24.75
CA PRO A 581 17.83 -4.48 -24.83
C PRO A 581 18.70 -4.61 -23.58
N VAL A 582 18.91 -3.52 -22.82
CA VAL A 582 19.66 -3.56 -21.55
C VAL A 582 18.89 -4.39 -20.52
N PHE A 583 17.58 -4.17 -20.39
CA PHE A 583 16.71 -4.98 -19.53
C PHE A 583 16.80 -6.47 -19.88
N LEU A 584 16.72 -6.82 -21.16
CA LEU A 584 16.83 -8.23 -21.60
C LEU A 584 18.19 -8.83 -21.23
N LEU A 585 19.28 -8.09 -21.45
CA LEU A 585 20.64 -8.55 -21.16
C LEU A 585 20.92 -8.67 -19.65
N THR A 586 20.20 -7.94 -18.80
CA THR A 586 20.29 -8.05 -17.32
C THR A 586 19.32 -9.07 -16.73
N GLY A 587 18.60 -9.84 -17.57
CA GLY A 587 17.73 -10.94 -17.14
C GLY A 587 16.28 -10.53 -16.85
N PHE A 588 15.81 -9.42 -17.40
CA PHE A 588 14.40 -9.03 -17.33
C PHE A 588 13.51 -10.04 -18.04
N VAL A 589 12.48 -10.53 -17.34
CA VAL A 589 11.47 -11.48 -17.87
C VAL A 589 10.07 -10.88 -17.98
N GLY A 590 9.87 -9.65 -17.51
CA GLY A 590 8.56 -8.98 -17.42
C GLY A 590 8.28 -8.40 -16.03
N PHE A 591 7.28 -7.54 -15.94
CA PHE A 591 6.83 -6.94 -14.68
C PHE A 591 5.83 -7.82 -13.91
N ASP A 592 5.18 -8.77 -14.57
CA ASP A 592 4.16 -9.64 -13.94
C ASP A 592 4.76 -10.79 -13.10
N GLY A 593 6.08 -10.84 -12.95
CA GLY A 593 6.79 -11.86 -12.16
C GLY A 593 6.54 -13.30 -12.59
N GLY A 594 5.92 -13.51 -13.75
CA GLY A 594 5.75 -14.82 -14.37
C GLY A 594 7.04 -15.19 -15.07
N GLY A 595 7.97 -15.80 -14.32
CA GLY A 595 8.96 -16.64 -14.97
C GLY A 595 8.22 -17.73 -15.75
N TRP A 596 8.72 -18.07 -16.94
CA TRP A 596 8.38 -19.34 -17.56
C TRP A 596 8.86 -20.44 -16.59
N SER A 597 7.92 -21.03 -15.85
CA SER A 597 8.14 -22.20 -15.01
C SER A 597 7.23 -23.32 -15.45
#